data_AF-A0A9X6ZQG9-F1
#
_entry.id   AF-A0A9X6ZQG9-F1
#
_cell.length_a   1.000
_cell.length_b   1.000
_cell.length_c   1.000
_cell.angle_alpha   90.00
_cell.angle_beta   90.00
_cell.angle_gamma   90.00
#
_symmetry.space_group_name_H-M   'P 1'
#
loop_
_entity.id
_entity.type
_entity.pdbx_description
1 polymer ?
#
loop_
_entity_poly.entity_id
_entity_poly.type
_entity_poly.pdbx_seq_one_letter_code
_entity_poly.pdbx_strand_id
1 'polypeptide(L)'
;MIIDFEGYMSSDKFENGVITTMRTTNTPFSYYREGFESLVILERQPLFFVFLTYIPTGHHTHLPTLEQSMKNENGHPRQSTGEWVVDTIFQTREADAKSIFTKLENLSIKDNIITFIREELYRF
;
A
#
# COMPACT_ATOMS: atom_id res chain seq x y z
N MET A 1 -11.72 -20.41 -19.68
CA MET A 1 -11.56 -19.31 -18.71
C MET A 1 -10.52 -19.78 -17.71
N ILE A 2 -9.32 -19.21 -17.75
CA ILE A 2 -8.28 -19.50 -16.75
C ILE A 2 -8.51 -18.48 -15.64
N ILE A 3 -8.90 -18.95 -14.46
CA ILE A 3 -9.01 -18.10 -13.28
C ILE A 3 -7.62 -18.06 -12.67
N ASP A 4 -6.99 -16.89 -12.64
CA ASP A 4 -5.81 -16.66 -11.82
C ASP A 4 -6.24 -16.67 -10.34
N PHE A 5 -6.07 -17.83 -9.71
CA PHE A 5 -6.53 -18.09 -8.35
C PHE A 5 -5.81 -17.19 -7.32
N GLU A 6 -4.51 -16.96 -7.51
CA GLU A 6 -3.71 -16.08 -6.64
C GLU A 6 -4.13 -14.62 -6.79
N GLY A 7 -4.35 -14.16 -8.03
CA GLY A 7 -4.87 -12.81 -8.28
C GLY A 7 -6.26 -12.58 -7.67
N TYR A 8 -7.13 -13.59 -7.71
CA TYR A 8 -8.44 -13.55 -7.04
C TYR A 8 -8.30 -13.49 -5.52
N MET A 9 -7.50 -14.39 -4.93
CA MET A 9 -7.27 -14.42 -3.48
C MET A 9 -6.66 -13.12 -2.98
N SER A 10 -5.65 -12.59 -3.66
CA SER A 10 -5.04 -11.30 -3.35
C SER A 10 -6.07 -10.17 -3.33
N SER A 11 -6.99 -10.17 -4.30
CA SER A 11 -8.05 -9.17 -4.39
C SER A 11 -9.04 -9.24 -3.23
N ASP A 12 -9.51 -10.43 -2.88
CA ASP A 12 -10.40 -10.65 -1.73
C ASP A 12 -9.72 -10.24 -0.41
N LYS A 13 -8.46 -10.64 -0.24
CA LYS A 13 -7.65 -10.29 0.94
C LYS A 13 -7.32 -8.80 1.02
N PHE A 14 -7.22 -8.10 -0.11
CA PHE A 14 -7.05 -6.66 -0.12
C PHE A 14 -8.27 -5.97 0.49
N GLU A 15 -9.47 -6.37 0.08
CA GLU A 15 -10.69 -5.69 0.52
C GLU A 15 -10.99 -5.96 2.00
N ASN A 16 -10.84 -7.22 2.41
CA ASN A 16 -11.08 -7.65 3.78
C ASN A 16 -9.96 -7.21 4.74
N GLY A 17 -8.72 -7.14 4.28
CA GLY A 17 -7.55 -6.81 5.12
C GLY A 17 -7.17 -5.34 5.09
N VAL A 18 -7.03 -4.73 3.92
CA VAL A 18 -6.53 -3.36 3.75
C VAL A 18 -7.67 -2.36 3.88
N ILE A 19 -8.69 -2.47 3.03
CA ILE A 19 -9.76 -1.46 2.97
C ILE A 19 -10.60 -1.44 4.24
N THR A 20 -10.93 -2.61 4.78
CA THR A 20 -11.66 -2.69 6.05
C THR A 20 -10.86 -2.06 7.19
N THR A 21 -9.56 -2.37 7.32
CA THR A 21 -8.67 -1.74 8.32
C THR A 21 -8.59 -0.23 8.12
N MET A 22 -8.49 0.24 6.88
CA MET A 22 -8.45 1.69 6.62
C MET A 22 -9.74 2.39 7.04
N ARG A 23 -10.91 1.79 6.75
CA ARG A 23 -12.21 2.34 7.15
C ARG A 23 -12.38 2.44 8.67
N THR A 24 -11.79 1.54 9.46
CA THR A 24 -11.88 1.63 10.93
C THR A 24 -11.07 2.78 11.52
N THR A 25 -10.06 3.29 10.80
CA THR A 25 -9.24 4.42 11.27
C THR A 25 -9.94 5.78 11.19
N ASN A 26 -11.11 5.88 10.53
CA ASN A 26 -11.82 7.14 10.22
C ASN A 26 -10.94 8.22 9.56
N THR A 27 -9.81 7.84 8.93
CA THR A 27 -8.92 8.75 8.23
C THR A 27 -9.24 8.71 6.73
N PRO A 28 -9.45 9.85 6.06
CA PRO A 28 -9.62 9.87 4.61
C PRO A 28 -8.40 9.26 3.92
N PHE A 29 -8.64 8.41 2.94
CA PHE A 29 -7.58 7.73 2.22
C PHE A 29 -7.96 7.49 0.77
N SER A 30 -6.95 7.50 -0.08
CA SER A 30 -7.00 7.07 -1.46
C SER A 30 -6.03 5.89 -1.64
N TYR A 31 -6.24 5.07 -2.68
CA TYR A 31 -5.36 3.94 -2.94
C TYR A 31 -5.22 3.64 -4.43
N TYR A 32 -4.07 3.06 -4.77
CA TYR A 32 -3.76 2.47 -6.06
C TYR A 32 -3.40 1.01 -5.86
N ARG A 33 -3.71 0.15 -6.84
CA ARG A 33 -3.37 -1.26 -6.81
C ARG A 33 -2.97 -1.74 -8.19
N GLU A 34 -1.80 -2.38 -8.27
CA GLU A 34 -1.22 -2.90 -9.51
C GLU A 34 -0.69 -4.31 -9.21
N GLY A 35 -1.40 -5.35 -9.67
CA GLY A 35 -1.03 -6.74 -9.38
C GLY A 35 -0.98 -7.03 -7.87
N PHE A 36 0.21 -7.41 -7.38
CA PHE A 36 0.49 -7.72 -5.98
C PHE A 36 1.10 -6.55 -5.20
N GLU A 37 1.09 -5.35 -5.77
CA GLU A 37 1.51 -4.11 -5.11
C GLU A 37 0.32 -3.17 -4.92
N SER A 38 0.38 -2.38 -3.84
CA SER A 38 -0.57 -1.31 -3.58
C SER A 38 0.10 -0.13 -2.89
N LEU A 39 -0.45 1.05 -3.15
CA LEU A 39 -0.14 2.26 -2.43
C LEU A 39 -1.43 2.75 -1.76
N VAL A 40 -1.38 2.99 -0.45
CA VAL A 40 -2.42 3.70 0.29
C VAL A 40 -1.89 5.07 0.70
N ILE A 41 -2.65 6.12 0.42
CA ILE A 41 -2.32 7.49 0.77
C ILE A 41 -3.25 7.92 1.92
N LEU A 42 -2.68 8.22 3.08
CA LEU A 42 -3.42 8.77 4.21
C LEU A 42 -3.47 10.29 4.07
N GLU A 43 -4.66 10.83 3.86
CA GLU A 43 -4.90 12.26 3.63
C GLU A 43 -5.05 13.00 4.97
N ARG A 44 -4.13 12.72 5.89
CA ARG A 44 -3.94 13.46 7.15
C ARG A 44 -2.72 14.36 6.99
N GLN A 45 -2.61 15.44 7.77
CA GLN A 45 -1.36 16.20 7.85
C GLN A 45 -0.50 15.69 9.01
N PRO A 46 0.78 15.32 8.78
CA PRO A 46 1.46 15.18 7.48
C PRO A 46 0.93 13.98 6.68
N LEU A 47 1.07 14.01 5.35
CA LEU A 47 0.57 12.93 4.47
C LEU A 47 1.46 11.69 4.63
N PHE A 48 0.84 10.51 4.58
CA PHE A 48 1.56 9.24 4.59
C PHE A 48 1.30 8.44 3.32
N PHE A 49 2.38 7.96 2.71
CA PHE A 49 2.34 7.03 1.59
C PHE A 49 2.76 5.65 2.11
N VAL A 50 1.81 4.72 2.14
CA VAL A 50 1.97 3.38 2.69
C VAL A 50 2.00 2.39 1.52
N PHE A 51 3.18 1.84 1.25
CA PHE A 51 3.36 0.80 0.24
C PHE A 51 3.08 -0.57 0.85
N LEU A 52 2.26 -1.33 0.14
CA LEU A 52 1.81 -2.66 0.54
C LEU A 52 2.18 -3.67 -0.54
N THR A 53 2.52 -4.88 -0.12
CA THR A 53 2.76 -6.01 -1.02
C THR A 53 1.96 -7.22 -0.55
N TYR A 54 1.37 -7.97 -1.49
CA TYR A 54 0.71 -9.22 -1.19
C TYR A 54 1.74 -10.35 -1.06
N ILE A 55 1.66 -11.10 0.04
CA ILE A 55 2.48 -12.30 0.25
C ILE A 55 1.57 -13.53 0.27
N PRO A 56 1.70 -14.47 -0.68
CA PRO A 56 0.89 -15.68 -0.72
C PRO A 56 1.09 -16.58 0.51
N THR A 57 0.12 -17.46 0.73
CA THR A 57 0.13 -18.41 1.86
C THR A 57 1.37 -19.31 1.83
N GLY A 58 1.98 -19.52 2.99
CA GLY A 58 3.13 -20.43 3.15
C GLY A 58 4.50 -19.81 2.84
N HIS A 59 4.55 -18.58 2.31
CA HIS A 59 5.80 -17.85 2.12
C HIS A 59 6.30 -17.27 3.45
N HIS A 60 7.62 -17.29 3.66
CA HIS A 60 8.22 -16.68 4.84
C HIS A 60 8.21 -15.15 4.72
N THR A 61 7.84 -14.47 5.80
CA THR A 61 7.88 -13.01 5.89
C THR A 61 8.19 -12.56 7.31
N HIS A 62 8.69 -11.35 7.43
CA HIS A 62 8.87 -10.63 8.70
C HIS A 62 8.15 -9.27 8.67
N LEU A 63 7.47 -8.93 7.58
CA LEU A 63 6.82 -7.64 7.41
C LEU A 63 5.50 -7.60 8.21
N PRO A 64 5.18 -6.46 8.85
CA PRO A 64 3.92 -6.29 9.57
C PRO A 64 2.74 -6.20 8.61
N THR A 65 1.56 -6.62 9.05
CA THR A 65 0.31 -6.27 8.37
C THR A 65 -0.02 -4.80 8.60
N LEU A 66 -0.94 -4.25 7.80
CA LEU A 66 -1.40 -2.88 8.01
C LEU A 66 -1.97 -2.63 9.41
N GLU A 67 -2.74 -3.60 9.94
CA GLU A 67 -3.28 -3.51 11.30
C GLU A 67 -2.17 -3.43 12.35
N GLN A 68 -1.12 -4.26 12.21
CA GLN A 68 0.04 -4.25 13.10
C GLN A 68 0.79 -2.91 13.02
N SER A 69 1.06 -2.41 11.81
CA SER A 69 1.71 -1.11 11.62
C SER A 69 0.91 0.05 12.23
N MET A 70 -0.41 0.02 12.15
CA MET A 70 -1.27 1.04 12.77
C MET A 70 -1.24 1.00 14.31
N LYS A 71 -0.90 -0.15 14.90
CA LYS A 71 -0.68 -0.32 16.34
C LYS A 71 0.77 -0.09 16.77
N ASN A 72 1.64 0.36 15.84
CA ASN A 72 3.10 0.45 16.04
C ASN A 72 3.75 -0.88 16.44
N GLU A 73 3.16 -2.01 15.98
CA GLU A 73 3.73 -3.34 16.16
C GLU A 73 4.70 -3.63 15.03
N ASN A 74 5.91 -4.08 15.39
CA ASN A 74 6.86 -4.55 14.40
C ASN A 74 6.47 -5.95 13.92
N GLY A 75 6.76 -6.24 12.66
CA GLY A 75 6.56 -7.58 12.14
C GLY A 75 7.51 -8.59 12.80
N HIS A 76 7.06 -9.83 12.89
CA HIS A 76 7.85 -10.95 13.41
C HIS A 76 8.00 -12.03 12.33
N PRO A 77 9.11 -12.78 12.32
CA PRO A 77 9.28 -13.91 11.41
C PRO A 77 8.13 -14.90 11.54
N ARG A 78 7.42 -15.14 10.44
CA ARG A 78 6.29 -16.08 10.35
C ARG A 78 6.13 -16.60 8.93
N GLN A 79 5.22 -17.57 8.78
CA GLN A 79 4.67 -17.92 7.48
C GLN A 79 3.44 -17.05 7.21
N SER A 80 3.38 -16.47 6.02
CA SER A 80 2.22 -15.70 5.56
C SER A 80 0.98 -16.60 5.48
N THR A 81 -0.16 -16.02 5.86
CA THR A 81 -1.48 -16.66 5.71
C THR A 81 -2.22 -16.21 4.45
N GLY A 82 -1.51 -15.58 3.51
CA GLY A 82 -2.10 -14.93 2.33
C GLY A 82 -2.61 -13.55 2.69
N GLU A 83 -1.70 -12.61 2.92
CA GLU A 83 -2.00 -11.30 3.50
C GLU A 83 -1.24 -10.16 2.80
N TRP A 84 -1.80 -8.96 2.89
CA TRP A 84 -1.12 -7.73 2.47
C TRP A 84 -0.32 -7.18 3.65
N VAL A 85 0.98 -6.97 3.41
CA VAL A 85 1.92 -6.48 4.42
C VAL A 85 2.44 -5.10 4.03
N VAL A 86 2.81 -4.31 5.04
CA VAL A 86 3.46 -3.02 4.86
C VAL A 86 4.92 -3.24 4.52
N ASP A 87 5.31 -2.76 3.35
CA ASP A 87 6.69 -2.76 2.87
C ASP A 87 7.41 -1.50 3.35
N THR A 88 6.88 -0.33 3.02
CA THR A 88 7.50 0.97 3.35
C THR A 88 6.43 2.03 3.65
N ILE A 89 6.72 2.93 4.59
CA ILE A 89 5.90 4.12 4.89
C ILE A 89 6.76 5.37 4.70
N PHE A 90 6.29 6.31 3.88
CA PHE A 90 6.87 7.65 3.78
C PHE A 90 5.97 8.68 4.42
N GLN A 91 6.54 9.49 5.30
CA GLN A 91 5.90 10.70 5.81
C GLN A 91 6.34 11.90 4.97
N THR A 92 5.39 12.57 4.34
CA THR A 92 5.67 13.64 3.36
C THR A 92 5.02 14.95 3.80
N ARG A 93 5.72 16.07 3.57
CA ARG A 93 5.13 17.41 3.79
C ARG A 93 4.15 17.72 2.68
N GLU A 94 3.18 18.58 2.96
CA GLU A 94 2.15 18.96 1.98
C GLU A 94 2.73 19.54 0.69
N ALA A 95 3.80 20.35 0.78
CA ALA A 95 4.46 20.94 -0.39
C ALA A 95 5.07 19.89 -1.33
N ASP A 96 5.74 18.88 -0.77
CA ASP A 96 6.38 17.81 -1.53
C ASP A 96 5.32 16.88 -2.14
N ALA A 97 4.28 16.54 -1.38
CA ALA A 97 3.15 15.75 -1.88
C ALA A 97 2.42 16.46 -3.03
N LYS A 98 2.21 17.78 -2.92
CA LYS A 98 1.60 18.58 -4.00
C LYS A 98 2.44 18.53 -5.28
N SER A 99 3.77 18.59 -5.16
CA SER A 99 4.68 18.45 -6.30
C SER A 99 4.50 17.09 -6.99
N ILE A 100 4.41 16.00 -6.21
CA ILE A 100 4.18 14.64 -6.75
C ILE A 100 2.83 14.57 -7.48
N PHE A 101 1.74 15.06 -6.88
CA PHE A 101 0.42 15.04 -7.51
C PHE A 101 0.35 15.89 -8.79
N THR A 102 0.97 17.07 -8.81
CA THR A 102 1.06 17.89 -10.04
C THR A 102 1.81 17.16 -11.16
N LYS A 103 2.88 16.42 -10.84
CA LYS A 103 3.59 15.62 -11.85
C LYS A 103 2.74 14.47 -12.38
N LEU A 104 1.99 13.79 -11.50
CA LEU A 104 1.04 12.72 -11.90
C LEU A 104 0.00 13.23 -12.90
N GLU A 105 -0.63 14.38 -12.63
CA GLU A 105 -1.63 14.98 -13.51
C GLU A 105 -1.08 15.32 -14.90
N ASN A 106 0.16 15.84 -14.94
CA ASN A 106 0.80 16.26 -16.19
C ASN A 106 1.27 15.11 -17.07
N LEU A 107 1.60 13.96 -16.49
CA LEU A 107 2.27 12.89 -17.22
C LEU A 107 1.29 11.96 -17.97
N SER A 108 -0.03 12.08 -17.77
CA SER A 108 -1.02 11.13 -18.32
C SER A 108 -0.68 9.65 -18.01
N ILE A 109 0.11 9.43 -16.95
CA ILE A 109 0.53 8.10 -16.51
C ILE A 109 -0.66 7.45 -15.83
N LYS A 110 -1.36 6.59 -16.56
CA LYS A 110 -2.34 5.66 -15.97
C LYS A 110 -1.71 4.34 -15.55
N ASP A 111 -0.57 3.99 -16.14
CA ASP A 111 0.12 2.72 -15.90
C ASP A 111 1.41 2.96 -15.09
N ASN A 112 1.62 2.20 -14.01
CA ASN A 112 2.79 2.28 -13.11
C ASN A 112 2.81 3.50 -12.18
N ILE A 113 1.63 3.91 -11.69
CA ILE A 113 1.50 5.03 -10.74
C ILE A 113 2.26 4.72 -9.46
N ILE A 114 2.22 3.46 -8.99
CA ILE A 114 2.88 3.04 -7.76
C ILE A 114 4.41 3.22 -7.89
N THR A 115 5.00 2.75 -8.99
CA THR A 115 6.44 2.89 -9.25
C THR A 115 6.84 4.36 -9.33
N PHE A 116 6.08 5.17 -10.08
CA PHE A 116 6.36 6.61 -10.22
C PHE A 116 6.39 7.32 -8.87
N ILE A 117 5.36 7.13 -8.03
CA ILE A 117 5.28 7.78 -6.72
C ILE A 117 6.43 7.30 -5.82
N ARG A 118 6.75 6.00 -5.84
CA ARG A 118 7.86 5.45 -5.07
C ARG A 118 9.18 6.11 -5.44
N GLU A 119 9.48 6.24 -6.73
CA GLU A 119 10.71 6.89 -7.21
C GLU A 119 10.78 8.36 -6.83
N GLU A 120 9.67 9.10 -6.92
CA GLU A 120 9.63 10.50 -6.52
C GLU A 120 9.86 10.68 -5.02
N LEU A 121 9.30 9.80 -4.18
CA LEU A 121 9.51 9.84 -2.73
C LEU A 121 10.96 9.55 -2.32
N TYR A 122 11.67 8.68 -3.03
CA TYR A 122 13.10 8.42 -2.79
C TYR A 122 14.03 9.58 -3.21
N ARG A 123 13.54 10.57 -3.96
CA ARG A 123 14.33 11.74 -4.38
C ARG A 123 14.34 12.86 -3.33
N PHE A 124 13.47 12.79 -2.33
CA PHE A 124 13.39 13.73 -1.20
C PHE A 124 14.18 13.21 0.00
#